data_AF-A0A1E5L5S6-F1
#
_entry.id   AF-A0A1E5L5S6-F1
#
_cell.length_a   1.000
_cell.length_b   1.000
_cell.length_c   1.000
_cell.angle_alpha   90.00
_cell.angle_beta   90.00
_cell.angle_gamma   90.00
#
_symmetry.space_group_name_H-M   'P 1'
#
loop_
_entity.id
_entity.type
_entity.pdbx_description
1 polymer ?
#
loop_
_entity_poly.entity_id
_entity_poly.type
_entity_poly.pdbx_seq_one_letter_code
_entity_poly.pdbx_strand_id
1 'polypeptide(L)'
;MVRKKNQYTTVLLLMIGMIMFGFMLVGCNGNVDEEEKKAKEDGEFGQPNSTHALVMLESRASGLGVEKISDLSPNNLAGTMVISAEEELYSGEMLLEAMQQVYGIYFKNHAVHMPGEGYSTLVEGSGDANVEAILVKTDDEVLKRDDIRILQDDKNFFITDKEPQKSN
;
A
#
# COMPACT_ATOMS: atom_id res chain seq x y z
N MET A 1 -71.02 7.29 8.06
CA MET A 1 -70.36 6.20 8.79
C MET A 1 -68.85 6.37 8.60
N VAL A 2 -68.18 7.08 9.52
CA VAL A 2 -66.79 7.51 9.39
C VAL A 2 -65.87 6.44 9.99
N ARG A 3 -65.05 5.80 9.15
CA ARG A 3 -64.02 4.83 9.59
C ARG A 3 -62.85 5.58 10.24
N LYS A 4 -62.82 5.61 11.57
CA LYS A 4 -61.59 5.88 12.35
C LYS A 4 -60.67 4.66 12.24
N LYS A 5 -59.60 4.74 11.46
CA LYS A 5 -58.41 3.88 11.62
C LYS A 5 -57.15 4.68 11.32
N ASN A 6 -56.12 4.41 12.12
CA ASN A 6 -54.71 4.81 11.98
C ASN A 6 -54.26 6.12 12.64
N GLN A 7 -54.33 6.14 13.97
CA GLN A 7 -53.56 7.09 14.80
C GLN A 7 -52.25 6.50 15.37
N TYR A 8 -51.90 5.25 15.03
CA TYR A 8 -50.72 4.58 15.59
C TYR A 8 -49.48 4.62 14.69
N THR A 9 -49.63 4.96 13.40
CA THR A 9 -48.51 4.94 12.46
C THR A 9 -47.56 6.12 12.66
N THR A 10 -48.05 7.26 13.14
CA THR A 10 -47.22 8.46 13.37
C THR A 10 -46.42 8.38 14.67
N VAL A 11 -46.91 7.64 15.68
CA VAL A 11 -46.22 7.49 16.97
C VAL A 11 -45.02 6.53 16.86
N LEU A 12 -45.10 5.53 15.99
CA LEU A 12 -44.02 4.55 15.79
C LEU A 12 -42.79 5.16 15.08
N LEU A 13 -42.98 6.18 14.23
CA LEU A 13 -41.90 6.84 13.49
C LEU A 13 -41.14 7.88 14.33
N LEU A 14 -41.75 8.42 15.39
CA LEU A 14 -41.08 9.33 16.34
C LEU A 14 -40.19 8.61 17.35
N MET A 15 -40.47 7.34 17.66
CA MET A 15 -39.68 6.56 18.62
C MET A 15 -38.34 6.06 18.07
N ILE A 16 -38.21 5.91 16.74
CA ILE A 16 -36.95 5.47 16.10
C ILE A 16 -35.96 6.64 15.95
N GLY A 17 -36.45 7.88 15.88
CA GLY A 17 -35.61 9.09 15.76
C GLY A 17 -34.90 9.51 17.06
N MET A 18 -35.37 9.09 18.24
CA MET A 18 -34.79 9.49 19.53
C MET A 18 -33.66 8.58 20.04
N ILE A 19 -33.39 7.45 19.38
CA ILE A 19 -32.30 6.54 19.80
C ILE A 19 -30.94 6.96 19.20
N MET A 20 -30.92 7.78 18.16
CA MET A 20 -29.69 8.23 17.48
C MET A 20 -29.04 9.50 18.04
N PHE A 21 -29.61 10.12 19.08
CA PHE A 21 -29.12 11.41 19.61
C PHE A 21 -28.79 11.38 21.12
N GLY A 22 -28.59 10.18 21.68
CA GLY A 22 -28.46 9.95 23.13
C GLY A 22 -27.11 9.38 23.60
N PHE A 23 -26.05 9.50 22.80
CA PHE A 23 -24.69 9.18 23.25
C PHE A 23 -23.75 10.35 22.97
N MET A 24 -23.96 11.44 23.70
CA MET A 24 -22.88 12.36 24.03
C MET A 24 -22.78 12.48 25.55
N LEU A 25 -21.56 12.24 26.03
CA LEU A 25 -20.98 12.74 27.28
C LEU A 25 -21.31 11.97 28.57
N VAL A 26 -20.51 10.93 28.82
CA VAL A 26 -19.91 10.72 30.15
C VAL A 26 -18.40 10.82 29.97
N GLY A 27 -17.84 11.95 30.43
CA GLY A 27 -16.40 12.12 30.56
C GLY A 27 -15.90 11.44 31.82
N CYS A 28 -14.92 10.54 31.67
CA CYS A 28 -13.93 10.29 32.71
C CYS A 28 -12.59 10.82 32.21
N ASN A 29 -12.15 11.86 32.91
CA ASN A 29 -10.86 12.48 32.83
C ASN A 29 -9.77 11.45 33.17
N GLY A 30 -9.00 11.07 32.16
CA GLY A 30 -7.78 10.29 32.27
C GLY A 30 -7.03 10.52 30.98
N ASN A 31 -5.83 11.10 31.08
CA ASN A 31 -4.94 11.31 29.94
C ASN A 31 -4.80 9.99 29.16
N VAL A 32 -5.41 9.93 27.99
CA VAL A 32 -5.12 8.92 26.96
C VAL A 32 -4.60 9.67 25.73
N ASP A 33 -3.70 10.62 25.98
CA ASP A 33 -2.79 11.15 24.98
C ASP A 33 -1.48 10.39 25.19
N GLU A 34 -1.28 9.23 24.55
CA GLU A 34 0.05 8.68 24.17
C GLU A 34 0.06 7.24 23.64
N GLU A 35 -1.02 6.45 23.74
CA GLU A 35 -0.97 5.05 23.27
C GLU A 35 -1.36 4.85 21.80
N GLU A 36 -2.12 5.77 21.17
CA GLU A 36 -2.37 5.70 19.72
C GLU A 36 -1.16 6.15 18.88
N LYS A 37 -0.11 6.67 19.52
CA LYS A 37 1.15 7.08 18.87
C LYS A 37 2.30 6.09 19.04
N LYS A 38 2.13 5.05 19.86
CA LYS A 38 3.13 3.98 20.06
C LYS A 38 2.82 2.68 19.30
N ALA A 39 1.63 2.53 18.73
CA ALA A 39 1.31 1.37 17.88
C ALA A 39 1.83 1.49 16.43
N LYS A 40 2.62 2.54 16.11
CA LYS A 40 3.27 2.73 14.80
C LYS A 40 4.76 2.39 14.77
N GLU A 41 5.39 2.03 15.89
CA GLU A 41 6.83 1.74 15.95
C GLU A 41 7.19 0.25 16.09
N ASP A 42 6.21 -0.66 16.20
CA ASP A 42 6.48 -2.04 16.64
C ASP A 42 5.99 -3.11 15.65
N GLY A 43 5.48 -2.69 14.50
CA GLY A 43 5.03 -3.57 13.42
C GLY A 43 5.47 -3.03 12.07
N GLU A 44 6.75 -3.20 11.74
CA GLU A 44 7.29 -2.87 10.41
C GLU A 44 6.66 -3.76 9.33
N PHE A 45 5.47 -3.38 8.86
CA PHE A 45 5.04 -3.71 7.53
C PHE A 45 5.63 -2.67 6.58
N GLY A 46 6.66 -3.05 5.84
CA GLY A 46 7.14 -2.32 4.67
C GLY A 46 8.24 -1.28 4.88
N GLN A 47 8.94 -1.23 6.03
CA GLN A 47 10.15 -0.41 6.08
C GLN A 47 11.23 -1.07 5.19
N PRO A 48 11.79 -0.34 4.22
CA PRO A 48 12.83 -0.87 3.37
C PRO A 48 14.13 -0.99 4.18
N ASN A 49 14.36 -2.17 4.74
CA ASN A 49 15.65 -2.51 5.34
C ASN A 49 16.74 -2.73 4.28
N SER A 50 16.35 -2.89 3.02
CA SER A 50 17.16 -3.12 1.84
C SER A 50 17.78 -1.86 1.23
N THR A 51 18.62 -2.04 0.21
CA THR A 51 19.14 -0.95 -0.65
C THR A 51 18.12 -0.46 -1.68
N HIS A 52 17.09 -1.27 -1.96
CA HIS A 52 16.05 -0.98 -2.96
C HIS A 52 14.66 -1.40 -2.45
N ALA A 53 13.62 -0.81 -3.03
CA ALA A 53 12.24 -1.12 -2.74
C ALA A 53 11.41 -1.20 -4.02
N LEU A 54 10.48 -2.16 -4.09
CA LEU A 54 9.45 -2.20 -5.12
C LEU A 54 8.18 -1.55 -4.54
N VAL A 55 7.63 -0.57 -5.24
CA VAL A 55 6.50 0.21 -4.75
C VAL A 55 5.39 0.36 -5.78
N MET A 56 4.17 0.53 -5.29
CA MET A 56 2.96 0.75 -6.10
C MET A 56 2.14 1.89 -5.49
N LEU A 57 1.20 2.45 -6.24
CA LEU A 57 0.15 3.30 -5.65
C LEU A 57 -0.66 2.47 -4.63
N GLU A 58 -0.89 3.03 -3.45
CA GLU A 58 -1.63 2.37 -2.36
C GLU A 58 -3.03 1.93 -2.81
N SER A 59 -3.73 2.81 -3.54
CA SER A 59 -5.05 2.51 -4.11
C SER A 59 -5.03 1.32 -5.07
N ARG A 60 -3.97 1.18 -5.86
CA ARG A 60 -3.79 0.09 -6.81
C ARG A 60 -3.44 -1.22 -6.10
N ALA A 61 -2.50 -1.18 -5.17
CA ALA A 61 -2.08 -2.35 -4.42
C ALA A 61 -3.24 -2.91 -3.57
N SER A 62 -3.95 -2.05 -2.84
CA SER A 62 -5.15 -2.42 -2.09
C SER A 62 -6.25 -2.98 -2.99
N GLY A 63 -6.48 -2.38 -4.16
CA GLY A 63 -7.46 -2.88 -5.14
C GLY A 63 -7.13 -4.26 -5.72
N LEU A 64 -5.85 -4.66 -5.69
CA LEU A 64 -5.37 -5.97 -6.13
C LEU A 64 -5.13 -6.95 -4.98
N GLY A 65 -5.18 -6.49 -3.73
CA GLY A 65 -4.82 -7.29 -2.56
C GLY A 65 -3.33 -7.65 -2.52
N VAL A 66 -2.45 -6.74 -2.93
CA VAL A 66 -0.99 -6.93 -2.99
C VAL A 66 -0.33 -6.27 -1.78
N GLU A 67 0.42 -7.04 -1.00
CA GLU A 67 1.17 -6.55 0.17
C GLU A 67 2.67 -6.85 0.07
N LYS A 68 3.04 -7.93 -0.59
CA LYS A 68 4.43 -8.41 -0.75
C LYS A 68 4.74 -8.69 -2.21
N ILE A 69 6.02 -8.76 -2.55
CA ILE A 69 6.47 -8.99 -3.93
C ILE A 69 5.95 -10.32 -4.47
N SER A 70 5.87 -11.36 -3.64
CA SER A 70 5.32 -12.65 -4.08
C SER A 70 3.83 -12.64 -4.44
N ASP A 71 3.05 -11.65 -3.98
CA ASP A 71 1.64 -11.50 -4.37
C ASP A 71 1.48 -11.08 -5.84
N LEU A 72 2.55 -10.65 -6.49
CA LEU A 72 2.55 -10.34 -7.93
C LEU A 72 2.61 -11.60 -8.82
N SER A 73 2.96 -12.77 -8.26
CA SER A 73 3.07 -14.03 -9.01
C SER A 73 1.71 -14.73 -9.26
N PRO A 74 0.80 -14.86 -8.27
CA PRO A 74 -0.52 -15.44 -8.47
C PRO A 74 -1.25 -14.86 -9.69
N ASN A 75 -1.89 -15.74 -10.47
CA ASN A 75 -2.63 -15.39 -11.68
C ASN A 75 -1.85 -14.57 -12.72
N ASN A 76 -0.51 -14.58 -12.63
CA ASN A 76 0.36 -13.80 -13.51
C ASN A 76 0.03 -12.29 -13.47
N LEU A 77 -0.23 -11.74 -12.28
CA LEU A 77 -0.52 -10.31 -12.10
C LEU A 77 0.61 -9.44 -12.69
N ALA A 78 1.86 -9.76 -12.37
CA ALA A 78 3.04 -9.10 -12.95
C ALA A 78 3.02 -9.11 -14.49
N GLY A 79 2.54 -10.18 -15.12
CA GLY A 79 2.50 -10.34 -16.58
C GLY A 79 1.53 -9.41 -17.30
N THR A 80 0.78 -8.61 -16.55
CA THR A 80 -0.09 -7.55 -17.07
C THR A 80 0.48 -6.16 -16.85
N MET A 81 1.52 -6.03 -16.03
CA MET A 81 2.05 -4.76 -15.52
C MET A 81 3.29 -4.32 -16.25
N VAL A 82 3.45 -3.01 -16.40
CA VAL A 82 4.71 -2.36 -16.72
C VAL A 82 5.36 -1.90 -15.42
N ILE A 83 6.62 -2.30 -15.25
CA ILE A 83 7.47 -1.82 -14.15
C ILE A 83 8.37 -0.69 -14.66
N SER A 84 8.66 0.31 -13.84
CA SER A 84 9.69 1.31 -14.16
C SER A 84 10.80 1.35 -13.12
N ALA A 85 12.01 1.70 -13.53
CA ALA A 85 13.15 1.88 -12.64
C ALA A 85 14.07 2.98 -13.16
N GLU A 86 14.95 3.51 -12.32
CA GLU A 86 16.06 4.34 -12.79
C GLU A 86 17.02 3.52 -13.67
N GLU A 87 17.64 4.15 -14.66
CA GLU A 87 18.57 3.50 -15.61
C GLU A 87 19.73 2.79 -14.89
N GLU A 88 20.22 3.34 -13.79
CA GLU A 88 21.29 2.73 -12.96
C GLU A 88 20.84 1.41 -12.31
N LEU A 89 19.59 1.36 -11.86
CA LEU A 89 18.98 0.16 -11.27
C LEU A 89 18.65 -0.88 -12.34
N TYR A 90 18.52 -0.40 -13.58
CA TYR A 90 18.21 -1.16 -14.76
C TYR A 90 19.42 -1.26 -15.69
N SER A 91 20.38 -2.08 -15.31
CA SER A 91 21.17 -2.81 -16.34
C SER A 91 20.30 -3.90 -17.02
N GLY A 92 19.11 -3.47 -17.47
CA GLY A 92 18.15 -4.09 -18.39
C GLY A 92 17.53 -5.42 -17.99
N GLU A 93 18.38 -6.43 -17.85
CA GLU A 93 17.95 -7.83 -17.88
C GLU A 93 18.28 -8.53 -16.56
N MET A 94 19.43 -8.23 -15.95
CA MET A 94 19.91 -8.99 -14.79
C MET A 94 18.99 -8.90 -13.57
N LEU A 95 18.47 -7.71 -13.26
CA LEU A 95 17.64 -7.53 -12.07
C LEU A 95 16.26 -8.15 -12.25
N LEU A 96 15.62 -7.90 -13.40
CA LEU A 96 14.33 -8.51 -13.73
C LEU A 96 14.41 -10.03 -13.81
N GLU A 97 15.45 -10.56 -14.45
CA GLU A 97 15.69 -12.00 -14.54
C GLU A 97 15.93 -12.59 -13.15
N ALA A 98 16.67 -11.90 -12.28
CA ALA A 98 16.88 -12.35 -10.91
C ALA A 98 15.56 -12.33 -10.10
N MET A 99 14.73 -11.29 -10.25
CA MET A 99 13.39 -11.26 -9.66
C MET A 99 12.51 -12.39 -10.20
N GLN A 100 12.58 -12.68 -11.49
CA GLN A 100 11.87 -13.80 -12.09
C GLN A 100 12.30 -15.14 -11.48
N GLN A 101 13.59 -15.36 -11.27
CA GLN A 101 14.11 -16.59 -10.66
C GLN A 101 13.69 -16.73 -9.19
N VAL A 102 13.74 -15.63 -8.43
CA VAL A 102 13.43 -15.66 -6.99
C VAL A 102 11.93 -15.67 -6.73
N TYR A 103 11.17 -14.83 -7.43
CA TYR A 103 9.74 -14.62 -7.19
C TYR A 103 8.82 -15.39 -8.14
N GLY A 104 9.30 -15.85 -9.29
CA GLY A 104 8.44 -16.46 -10.32
C GLY A 104 7.49 -15.44 -10.95
N ILE A 105 7.94 -14.19 -11.08
CA ILE A 105 7.18 -13.08 -11.69
C ILE A 105 7.78 -12.70 -13.03
N TYR A 106 6.93 -12.33 -13.98
CA TYR A 106 7.32 -11.90 -15.32
C TYR A 106 6.56 -10.62 -15.59
N PHE A 107 7.25 -9.48 -15.73
CA PHE A 107 6.57 -8.23 -16.08
C PHE A 107 6.24 -8.22 -17.58
N LYS A 108 5.11 -7.59 -17.95
CA LYS A 108 4.71 -7.46 -19.36
C LYS A 108 5.74 -6.68 -20.16
N ASN A 109 6.23 -5.60 -19.57
CA ASN A 109 7.22 -4.71 -20.15
C ASN A 109 7.92 -3.93 -19.03
N HIS A 110 8.94 -3.18 -19.39
CA HIS A 110 9.57 -2.22 -18.50
C HIS A 110 9.68 -0.82 -19.12
N ALA A 111 9.80 0.17 -18.27
CA ALA A 111 10.12 1.55 -18.60
C ALA A 111 11.31 2.02 -17.76
N VAL A 112 11.87 3.17 -18.14
CA VAL A 112 12.95 3.84 -17.41
C VAL A 112 12.45 5.22 -17.02
N HIS A 113 12.71 5.64 -15.78
CA HIS A 113 12.44 6.99 -15.30
C HIS A 113 13.73 7.67 -14.83
N MET A 114 13.75 9.01 -14.79
CA MET A 114 14.89 9.73 -14.21
C MET A 114 14.81 9.78 -12.68
N PRO A 115 15.94 9.96 -11.97
CA PRO A 115 15.93 10.15 -10.53
C PRO A 115 14.96 11.25 -10.09
N GLY A 116 14.09 10.94 -9.12
CA GLY A 116 13.05 11.85 -8.64
C GLY A 116 11.76 11.87 -9.48
N GLU A 117 11.70 11.19 -10.63
CA GLU A 117 10.49 11.06 -11.45
C GLU A 117 9.67 9.80 -11.17
N GLY A 118 10.09 8.96 -10.20
CA GLY A 118 9.41 7.70 -9.88
C GLY A 118 7.93 7.90 -9.55
N TYR A 119 7.60 8.87 -8.70
CA TYR A 119 6.21 9.16 -8.34
C TYR A 119 5.35 9.63 -9.52
N SER A 120 5.84 10.61 -10.30
CA SER A 120 5.11 11.07 -11.49
C SER A 120 4.94 9.94 -12.49
N THR A 121 5.93 9.06 -12.62
CA THR A 121 5.85 7.86 -13.47
C THR A 121 4.74 6.89 -13.03
N LEU A 122 4.54 6.69 -11.72
CA LEU A 122 3.42 5.86 -11.21
C LEU A 122 2.04 6.48 -11.49
N VAL A 123 1.93 7.80 -11.44
CA VAL A 123 0.64 8.50 -11.55
C VAL A 123 0.27 8.77 -13.00
N GLU A 124 1.23 9.22 -13.80
CA GLU A 124 1.04 9.71 -15.16
C GLU A 124 1.46 8.67 -16.22
N GLY A 125 2.24 7.66 -15.82
CA GLY A 125 2.88 6.72 -16.74
C GLY A 125 4.22 7.24 -17.28
N SER A 126 4.79 6.48 -18.23
CA SER A 126 6.01 6.84 -18.94
C SER A 126 5.78 6.73 -20.44
N GLY A 127 5.68 7.88 -21.13
CA GLY A 127 5.25 7.92 -22.52
C GLY A 127 3.81 7.39 -22.66
N ASP A 128 3.61 6.37 -23.50
CA ASP A 128 2.31 5.70 -23.69
C ASP A 128 2.10 4.50 -22.73
N ALA A 129 3.06 4.22 -21.85
CA ALA A 129 2.99 3.09 -20.93
C ALA A 129 2.39 3.50 -19.58
N ASN A 130 1.30 2.85 -19.19
CA ASN A 130 0.84 2.90 -17.80
C ASN A 130 1.79 2.06 -16.96
N VAL A 131 2.39 2.67 -15.93
CA VAL A 131 3.32 2.00 -15.02
C VAL A 131 2.60 1.68 -13.71
N GLU A 132 2.56 0.41 -13.33
CA GLU A 132 1.84 -0.04 -12.13
C GLU A 132 2.74 -0.25 -10.91
N ALA A 133 4.04 -0.42 -11.12
CA ALA A 133 5.02 -0.56 -10.06
C ALA A 133 6.33 0.13 -10.45
N ILE A 134 7.06 0.66 -9.47
CA ILE A 134 8.40 1.20 -9.68
C ILE A 134 9.39 0.59 -8.71
N LEU A 135 10.61 0.41 -9.18
CA LEU A 135 11.75 0.07 -8.34
C LEU A 135 12.54 1.34 -8.05
N VAL A 136 12.78 1.60 -6.76
CA VAL A 136 13.50 2.78 -6.29
C VAL A 136 14.54 2.41 -5.24
N LYS A 137 15.49 3.32 -4.99
CA LYS A 137 16.40 3.25 -3.85
C LYS A 137 15.65 3.60 -2.56
N THR A 138 16.18 3.18 -1.42
CA THR A 138 15.47 3.29 -0.13
C THR A 138 15.57 4.67 0.53
N ASP A 139 16.37 5.54 -0.06
CA ASP A 139 16.46 6.98 0.24
C ASP A 139 15.60 7.85 -0.69
N ASP A 140 14.86 7.26 -1.64
CA ASP A 140 14.00 8.00 -2.56
C ASP A 140 12.83 8.69 -1.83
N GLU A 141 12.54 9.94 -2.22
CA GLU A 141 11.47 10.75 -1.64
C GLU A 141 10.07 10.14 -1.84
N VAL A 142 9.87 9.28 -2.87
CA VAL A 142 8.59 8.59 -3.10
C VAL A 142 8.16 7.76 -1.89
N LEU A 143 9.12 7.26 -1.11
CA LEU A 143 8.87 6.40 0.06
C LEU A 143 8.31 7.18 1.26
N LYS A 144 8.38 8.51 1.24
CA LYS A 144 7.82 9.36 2.30
C LYS A 144 6.35 9.71 2.06
N ARG A 145 5.78 9.27 0.95
CA ARG A 145 4.41 9.56 0.56
C ARG A 145 3.42 8.61 1.23
N ASP A 146 2.24 9.12 1.55
CA ASP A 146 1.14 8.38 2.20
C ASP A 146 0.25 7.62 1.21
N ASP A 147 0.34 7.95 -0.08
CA ASP A 147 -0.40 7.32 -1.19
C ASP A 147 0.39 6.20 -1.89
N ILE A 148 1.51 5.76 -1.31
CA ILE A 148 2.39 4.73 -1.84
C ILE A 148 2.41 3.52 -0.91
N ARG A 149 2.38 2.33 -1.52
CA ARG A 149 2.65 1.07 -0.84
C ARG A 149 4.06 0.59 -1.18
N ILE A 150 4.86 0.37 -0.13
CA ILE A 150 6.10 -0.39 -0.23
C ILE A 150 5.76 -1.87 -0.13
N LEU A 151 6.09 -2.64 -1.16
CA LEU A 151 5.85 -4.08 -1.16
C LEU A 151 6.91 -4.76 -0.29
N GLN A 152 6.47 -5.64 0.62
CA GLN A 152 7.38 -6.42 1.44
C GLN A 152 8.23 -7.37 0.57
N ASP A 153 9.55 -7.32 0.73
CA ASP A 153 10.52 -8.24 0.13
C ASP A 153 10.54 -9.58 0.88
N ASP A 154 9.49 -10.39 0.70
CA ASP A 154 9.26 -11.60 1.50
C ASP A 154 10.25 -12.74 1.25
N LYS A 155 11.09 -12.64 0.22
CA LYS A 155 12.18 -13.59 -0.07
C LYS A 155 13.58 -13.02 0.16
N ASN A 156 13.69 -11.82 0.74
CA ASN A 156 14.96 -11.14 1.00
C ASN A 156 15.83 -11.04 -0.27
N PHE A 157 15.21 -10.67 -1.39
CA PHE A 157 15.89 -10.50 -2.67
C PHE A 157 16.85 -9.31 -2.63
N PHE A 158 16.43 -8.22 -2.01
CA PHE A 158 17.27 -7.04 -1.86
C PHE A 158 18.16 -7.19 -0.63
N ILE A 159 19.46 -7.06 -0.84
CA ILE A 159 20.44 -7.17 0.24
C ILE A 159 20.29 -5.96 1.18
N THR A 160 20.26 -6.28 2.47
CA THR A 160 20.41 -5.36 3.60
C THR A 160 21.89 -5.05 3.76
N ASP A 161 22.31 -3.78 3.64
CA ASP A 161 23.71 -3.38 3.91
C ASP A 161 24.09 -3.53 5.40
N LYS A 162 23.14 -3.89 6.25
CA LYS A 162 23.38 -4.22 7.66
C LYS A 162 23.71 -5.70 7.76
N GLU A 163 24.95 -6.02 8.12
CA GLU A 163 25.34 -7.37 8.56
C GLU A 163 24.25 -7.95 9.48
N PRO A 164 23.91 -9.25 9.36
CA PRO A 164 23.00 -9.87 10.30
C PRO A 164 23.59 -9.70 11.70
N GLN A 165 22.94 -8.86 12.51
CA GLN A 165 23.27 -8.71 13.92
C GLN A 165 23.15 -10.10 14.54
N LYS A 166 24.28 -10.76 14.78
CA LYS A 166 24.32 -12.02 15.53
C LYS A 166 23.69 -11.72 16.87
N SER A 167 22.51 -12.30 17.14
CA SER A 167 21.95 -12.33 18.48
C SER A 167 22.97 -13.05 19.36
N ASN A 168 23.56 -12.34 20.33
CA ASN A 168 24.29 -12.94 21.43
C ASN A 168 23.33 -13.60 22.42
#